data_AF-A0A1F9MVF3-F1
#
_entry.id   AF-A0A1F9MVF3-F1
#
_cell.length_a   1.000
_cell.length_b   1.000
_cell.length_c   1.000
_cell.angle_alpha   90.00
_cell.angle_beta   90.00
_cell.angle_gamma   90.00
#
_symmetry.space_group_name_H-M   'P 1'
#
loop_
_entity.id
_entity.type
_entity.pdbx_description
1 polymer ?
#
loop_
_entity_poly.entity_id
_entity_poly.type
_entity_poly.pdbx_seq_one_letter_code
_entity_poly.pdbx_strand_id
1 'polypeptide(L)' 'MSRDFWESPTLAELALSQNVNPMADVRALFGTWPGEVDDGFEAAVDELRHRNVVGSGVS' A
#
# COMPACT_ATOMS: atom_id res chain seq x y z
N MET A 1 -5.51 16.87 23.40
CA MET A 1 -4.12 16.41 23.28
C MET A 1 -3.82 16.25 21.81
N SER A 2 -2.88 17.03 21.28
CA SER A 2 -2.46 17.00 19.88
C SER A 2 -1.58 15.77 19.69
N ARG A 3 -1.97 14.86 18.80
CA ARG A 3 -1.08 13.79 18.34
C ARG A 3 0.06 14.48 17.58
N ASP A 4 1.31 14.20 17.92
CA ASP A 4 2.44 14.78 17.20
C ASP A 4 2.29 14.41 15.72
N PHE A 5 2.45 15.39 14.83
CA PHE A 5 2.31 15.21 13.37
C PHE A 5 3.13 14.03 12.82
N TRP A 6 4.18 13.61 13.57
CA TRP A 6 5.11 12.54 13.23
C TRP A 6 4.72 11.15 13.78
N GLU A 7 3.69 11.02 14.62
CA GLU A 7 3.19 9.71 15.04
C GLU A 7 2.30 9.12 13.94
N SER A 8 2.91 8.28 13.09
CA SER A 8 2.20 7.54 12.06
C SER A 8 1.21 6.56 12.73
N PRO A 9 -0.10 6.69 12.49
CA PRO A 9 -1.07 5.76 13.06
C PRO A 9 -0.82 4.35 12.55
N THR A 10 -1.07 3.36 13.40
CA THR A 10 -1.05 1.96 12.96
C THR A 10 -2.17 1.71 11.95
N LEU A 11 -2.04 0.66 11.14
CA LEU A 11 -3.07 0.29 10.17
C LEU A 11 -4.45 0.04 10.85
N ALA A 12 -4.44 -0.50 12.06
CA ALA A 12 -5.65 -0.70 12.86
C ALA A 12 -6.28 0.63 13.31
N GLU A 13 -5.48 1.61 13.71
CA GLU A 13 -5.96 2.95 14.08
C GLU A 13 -6.49 3.71 12.86
N LEU A 14 -5.87 3.56 11.69
CA LEU A 14 -6.39 4.12 10.44
C LEU A 14 -7.74 3.52 10.09
N ALA A 15 -7.88 2.20 10.19
CA ALA A 15 -9.14 1.50 9.94
C ALA A 15 -10.26 1.97 10.88
N LEU A 16 -9.97 2.06 12.18
CA LEU A 16 -10.90 2.58 13.19
C LEU A 16 -11.32 4.03 12.90
N SER A 17 -10.38 4.89 12.50
CA SER A 17 -10.68 6.30 12.20
C SER A 17 -11.62 6.49 11.00
N GLN A 18 -11.59 5.56 10.04
CA GLN A 18 -12.42 5.57 8.85
C GLN A 18 -13.69 4.72 9.02
N ASN A 19 -13.89 4.14 10.21
CA ASN A 19 -14.97 3.20 10.51
C ASN A 19 -15.03 2.03 9.51
N VAL A 20 -13.86 1.58 9.06
CA VAL A 20 -13.70 0.43 8.15
C VAL A 20 -13.08 -0.73 8.91
N ASN A 21 -13.48 -1.94 8.57
CA ASN A 21 -12.82 -3.13 9.10
C ASN A 21 -11.63 -3.50 8.20
N PRO A 22 -10.45 -3.80 8.78
CA PRO A 22 -9.35 -4.35 8.01
C PRO A 22 -9.80 -5.66 7.34
N MET A 23 -9.57 -5.76 6.03
CA MET A 23 -9.87 -6.99 5.29
C MET A 23 -8.89 -8.09 5.69
N ALA A 24 -9.39 -9.17 6.29
CA ALA A 24 -8.58 -10.31 6.71
C ALA A 24 -8.29 -11.31 5.56
N ASP A 25 -9.15 -11.35 4.55
CA ASP A 25 -8.98 -12.20 3.37
C ASP A 25 -8.68 -11.37 2.13
N VAL A 26 -7.40 -11.36 1.74
CA VAL A 26 -6.92 -10.69 0.52
C VAL A 26 -7.48 -11.30 -0.77
N ARG A 27 -7.98 -12.54 -0.74
CA ARG A 27 -8.58 -13.18 -1.93
C ARG A 27 -9.88 -12.50 -2.35
N ALA A 28 -10.55 -11.81 -1.42
CA ALA A 28 -11.72 -11.01 -1.73
C ALA A 28 -11.42 -9.83 -2.68
N LEU A 29 -10.15 -9.49 -2.90
CA LEU A 29 -9.72 -8.45 -3.84
C LEU A 29 -9.39 -9.00 -5.24
N PHE A 30 -9.37 -10.32 -5.43
CA PHE A 30 -9.01 -10.91 -6.72
C PHE A 30 -10.14 -10.70 -7.73
N GLY A 31 -9.81 -10.13 -8.89
CA GLY A 31 -10.79 -9.81 -9.93
C GLY A 31 -11.70 -8.63 -9.62
N THR A 32 -11.52 -7.96 -8.46
CA THR A 32 -12.17 -6.68 -8.13
C THR A 32 -11.20 -5.51 -8.24
N TRP A 33 -9.99 -5.74 -8.78
CA TRP A 33 -9.04 -4.67 -8.98
C TRP A 33 -9.64 -3.64 -9.95
N PRO A 34 -9.82 -2.39 -9.53
CA PRO A 34 -10.44 -1.37 -10.37
C PRO A 34 -9.47 -0.98 -11.49
N GLY A 35 -9.87 -1.19 -12.73
CA GLY A 35 -9.03 -0.92 -13.90
C GLY A 35 -9.41 -1.81 -15.08
N GLU A 36 -8.89 -1.48 -16.25
CA GLU A 36 -8.87 -2.41 -17.38
C GLU A 36 -7.81 -3.49 -17.12
N VAL A 37 -7.91 -4.64 -17.81
CA VAL A 37 -6.98 -5.77 -17.63
C VAL A 37 -5.52 -5.38 -17.88
N ASP A 38 -5.27 -4.35 -18.68
CA ASP A 38 -3.94 -3.83 -19.03
C ASP A 38 -3.86 -2.33 -18.72
N ASP A 39 -4.17 -1.97 -17.47
CA ASP A 39 -4.06 -0.59 -16.96
C ASP A 39 -2.62 -0.18 -16.62
N GLY A 40 -1.64 -1.07 -16.86
CA GLY A 40 -0.24 -0.86 -16.57
C GLY A 40 0.15 -1.09 -15.10
N PHE A 41 -0.72 -1.68 -14.27
CA PHE A 41 -0.44 -1.97 -12.87
C PHE A 41 0.84 -2.80 -12.69
N GLU A 42 1.01 -3.89 -13.43
CA GLU A 42 2.21 -4.74 -13.35
C GLU A 42 3.47 -3.97 -13.70
N ALA A 43 3.43 -3.14 -14.74
CA ALA A 43 4.57 -2.31 -15.15
C ALA A 43 4.95 -1.27 -14.09
N ALA A 44 3.96 -0.64 -13.45
CA ALA A 44 4.18 0.32 -12.37
C ALA A 44 4.76 -0.36 -11.11
N VAL A 45 4.26 -1.55 -10.76
CA VAL A 45 4.80 -2.35 -9.64
C VAL A 45 6.23 -2.80 -9.93
N ASP A 46 6.50 -3.25 -11.15
CA ASP A 46 7.83 -3.64 -11.59
C ASP A 46 8.82 -2.48 -11.49
N GLU A 47 8.44 -1.31 -11.97
CA GLU A 47 9.23 -0.10 -11.86
C GLU A 47 9.52 0.27 -10.39
N LEU A 48 8.52 0.22 -9.51
CA LEU A 48 8.69 0.51 -8.08
C LEU A 48 9.66 -0.47 -7.39
N ARG A 49 9.61 -1.76 -7.74
CA ARG A 49 10.54 -2.76 -7.20
C ARG A 49 11.97 -2.50 -7.66
N HIS A 50 12.15 -2.15 -8.93
CA HIS A 50 13.46 -1.90 -9.50
C HIS A 50 14.04 -0.52 -9.13
N ARG A 51 13.20 0.46 -8.78
CA ARG A 51 13.64 1.79 -8.29
C ARG A 51 14.39 1.72 -6.94
N ASN A 52 14.04 0.79 -6.05
CA ASN A 52 14.69 0.67 -4.73
C ASN A 52 15.95 -0.22 -4.72
N VAL A 53 16.25 -0.94 -5.81
CA VAL A 53 17.47 -1.75 -5.92
C VAL A 53 18.71 -0.88 -6.18
N VAL A 54 18.55 0.36 -6.64
CA VAL A 54 19.64 1.33 -6.87
C VAL A 54 19.96 2.16 -5.60
N GLY A 55 19.77 1.59 -4.41
CA GLY A 55 20.10 2.22 -3.12
C GLY A 55 21.08 1.45 -2.23
N SER A 56 21.52 0.26 -2.66
CA SER A 56 22.54 -0.53 -1.96
C SER A 56 23.79 -0.72 -2.83
N GLY A 57 24.34 0.39 -3.30
CA GLY A 57 25.73 0.47 -3.72
C GLY A 57 26.58 0.80 -2.50
N VAL A 58 27.14 -0.24 -1.87
CA VAL A 58 28.31 -0.09 -1.00
C VAL A 58 29.45 0.44 -1.84
N SER A 59 29.93 1.65 -1.54
CA SER A 59 31.35 2.06 -1.50
C SER A 59 31.47 3.52 -1.06
#